data_AF-A0A9J6DMK7-F1
#
_entry.id   AF-A0A9J6DMK7-F1
#
_cell.length_a   1.000
_cell.length_b   1.000
_cell.length_c   1.000
_cell.angle_alpha   90.00
_cell.angle_beta   90.00
_cell.angle_gamma   90.00
#
_symmetry.space_group_name_H-M   'P 1'
#
loop_
_entity.id
_entity.type
_entity.pdbx_description
1 polymer ?
#
loop_
_entity_poly.entity_id
_entity_poly.type
_entity_poly.pdbx_seq_one_letter_code
_entity_poly.pdbx_strand_id
1 'polypeptide(L)'
;MERGRLEHRRSSDRLRPQQNLAVISTPKSHVADSLYKVRELRLGRRVYPITTYFAAPDNSCKGIVPGLVPGTPSSTLVDKLLTPGTQILQARMMGQTNVALVTFEGLKVPRYV
;
A
#
# COMPACT_ATOMS: atom_id res chain seq x y z
N MET A 1 -28.17 9.10 26.42
CA MET A 1 -27.97 10.19 25.44
C MET A 1 -26.50 10.58 25.49
N GLU A 2 -25.69 10.03 24.59
CA GLU A 2 -24.25 10.31 24.53
C GLU A 2 -23.99 11.17 23.30
N ARG A 3 -23.42 12.35 23.52
CA ARG A 3 -23.26 13.39 22.50
C ARG A 3 -22.25 12.92 21.46
N GLY A 4 -22.74 12.59 20.27
CA GLY A 4 -21.92 12.32 19.09
C GLY A 4 -21.07 13.55 18.75
N ARG A 5 -19.78 13.46 19.03
CA ARG A 5 -18.78 14.43 18.59
C ARG A 5 -18.56 14.23 17.09
N LEU A 6 -19.19 15.08 16.29
CA LEU A 6 -18.92 15.23 14.86
C LEU A 6 -17.48 15.73 14.69
N GLU A 7 -16.52 14.82 14.58
CA GLU A 7 -15.17 15.17 14.15
C GLU A 7 -15.19 15.49 12.66
N HIS A 8 -14.92 16.75 12.33
CA HIS A 8 -14.66 17.18 10.96
C HIS A 8 -13.46 16.39 10.40
N ARG A 9 -13.74 15.39 9.55
CA ARG A 9 -12.75 14.57 8.83
C ARG A 9 -11.90 15.46 7.92
N ARG A 10 -10.74 15.91 8.39
CA ARG A 10 -9.75 16.65 7.60
C ARG A 10 -8.71 15.69 7.05
N SER A 11 -8.19 16.00 5.87
CA SER A 11 -7.01 15.31 5.35
C SER A 11 -5.80 15.61 6.24
N SER A 12 -4.90 14.65 6.36
CA SER A 12 -3.67 14.79 7.16
C SER A 12 -2.48 14.24 6.40
N ASP A 13 -1.36 14.96 6.47
CA ASP A 13 -0.11 14.58 5.85
C ASP A 13 0.91 14.19 6.93
N ARG A 14 1.56 13.05 6.74
CA ARG A 14 2.62 12.56 7.64
C ARG A 14 3.88 12.26 6.85
N LEU A 15 4.97 12.95 7.18
CA LEU A 15 6.27 12.78 6.55
C LEU A 15 7.18 11.87 7.39
N ARG A 16 7.92 10.98 6.73
CA ARG A 16 8.94 10.11 7.31
C ARG A 16 10.25 10.27 6.51
N PRO A 17 11.04 11.32 6.79
CA PRO A 17 12.18 11.70 5.97
C PRO A 17 13.28 10.63 5.92
N GLN A 18 13.49 9.87 7.00
CA GLN A 18 14.46 8.77 7.06
C GLN A 18 14.15 7.64 6.07
N GLN A 19 12.87 7.49 5.70
CA GLN A 19 12.38 6.44 4.78
C GLN A 19 12.03 7.02 3.40
N ASN A 20 12.25 8.33 3.20
CA ASN A 20 11.78 9.07 2.03
C ASN A 20 10.29 8.77 1.71
N LEU A 21 9.44 8.73 2.75
CA LEU A 21 8.03 8.35 2.65
C LEU A 21 7.13 9.49 3.11
N ALA A 22 6.08 9.79 2.33
CA ALA A 22 4.97 10.65 2.72
C ALA A 22 3.67 9.83 2.73
N VAL A 23 2.85 10.01 3.75
CA VAL A 23 1.54 9.37 3.88
C VAL A 23 0.49 10.48 3.88
N ILE A 24 -0.45 10.39 2.94
CA ILE A 24 -1.55 11.33 2.80
C ILE A 24 -2.85 10.59 3.12
N SER A 25 -3.53 10.99 4.19
CA SER A 25 -4.84 10.48 4.55
C SER A 25 -5.90 11.47 4.10
N THR A 26 -6.89 11.03 3.34
CA THR A 26 -8.01 11.86 2.89
C THR A 26 -9.33 11.09 3.02
N PRO A 27 -10.41 11.70 3.54
CA PRO A 27 -11.72 11.05 3.58
C PRO A 27 -12.42 11.06 2.22
N LYS A 28 -11.86 11.74 1.21
CA LYS A 28 -12.43 11.87 -0.13
C LYS A 28 -11.75 10.89 -1.08
N SER A 29 -12.47 9.84 -1.49
CA SER A 29 -11.96 8.79 -2.38
C SER A 29 -11.37 9.34 -3.68
N HIS A 30 -12.08 10.25 -4.37
CA HIS A 30 -11.59 10.87 -5.62
C HIS A 30 -10.26 11.62 -5.47
N VAL A 31 -9.97 12.17 -4.28
CA VAL A 31 -8.67 12.80 -3.99
C VAL A 31 -7.59 11.74 -3.85
N ALA A 32 -7.88 10.64 -3.15
CA ALA A 32 -6.96 9.51 -3.02
C ALA A 32 -6.62 8.90 -4.39
N ASP A 33 -7.62 8.71 -5.26
CA ASP A 33 -7.44 8.21 -6.63
C ASP A 33 -6.60 9.15 -7.49
N SER A 34 -6.79 10.46 -7.33
CA SER A 34 -5.99 11.47 -8.04
C SER A 34 -4.53 11.44 -7.57
N LEU A 35 -4.30 11.34 -6.26
CA LEU A 35 -2.96 11.21 -5.68
C LEU A 35 -2.27 9.91 -6.10
N TYR A 36 -3.01 8.80 -6.20
CA TYR A 36 -2.47 7.52 -6.67
C TYR A 36 -1.92 7.59 -8.09
N LYS A 37 -2.41 8.50 -8.93
CA LYS A 37 -1.94 8.69 -10.31
C LYS A 37 -0.67 9.54 -10.41
N VAL A 38 -0.27 10.24 -9.34
CA VAL A 38 0.93 11.08 -9.35
C VAL A 38 2.18 10.19 -9.44
N ARG A 39 3.05 10.48 -10.42
CA ARG A 39 4.32 9.76 -10.63
C ARG A 39 5.55 10.62 -10.38
N GLU A 40 5.38 11.93 -10.26
CA GLU A 40 6.48 12.88 -10.10
C GLU A 40 6.08 14.02 -9.18
N LEU A 41 7.02 14.50 -8.37
CA LEU A 41 6.88 15.71 -7.57
C LEU A 41 7.86 16.77 -8.06
N ARG A 42 7.36 17.98 -8.28
CA ARG A 42 8.19 19.12 -8.61
C ARG A 42 8.43 19.96 -7.35
N LEU A 43 9.70 20.06 -6.95
CA LEU A 43 10.13 20.90 -5.82
C LEU A 43 11.09 21.96 -6.36
N GLY A 44 10.58 23.20 -6.48
CA GLY A 44 11.29 24.29 -7.14
C GLY A 44 11.56 23.99 -8.61
N ARG A 45 12.85 23.92 -8.99
CA ARG A 45 13.30 23.62 -10.36
C ARG A 45 13.62 22.14 -10.59
N ARG A 46 13.51 21.29 -9.56
CA ARG A 46 13.82 19.86 -9.66
C ARG A 46 12.55 19.02 -9.73
N VAL A 47 12.61 17.95 -10.52
CA VAL A 47 11.57 16.93 -10.64
C VAL A 47 12.10 15.65 -9.99
N TYR A 48 11.27 15.07 -9.13
CA TYR A 48 11.59 13.85 -8.40
C TYR A 48 10.59 12.77 -8.81
N PRO A 49 11.04 11.65 -9.41
CA PRO A 49 10.16 10.52 -9.64
C PRO A 49 9.74 9.94 -8.29
N ILE A 50 8.46 9.59 -8.16
CA ILE A 50 7.88 9.02 -6.95
C ILE A 50 7.05 7.79 -7.26
N THR A 51 6.93 6.91 -6.27
CA THR A 51 6.00 5.78 -6.31
C THR A 51 4.89 6.00 -5.30
N THR A 52 3.67 6.04 -5.80
CA THR A 52 2.43 6.14 -5.02
C THR A 52 1.78 4.77 -4.88
N TYR A 53 1.25 4.50 -3.69
CA TYR A 53 0.51 3.30 -3.38
C TYR A 53 -0.50 3.61 -2.28
N PHE A 54 -1.64 2.93 -2.30
CA PHE A 54 -2.58 3.01 -1.18
C PHE A 54 -1.95 2.40 0.07
N ALA A 55 -2.06 3.08 1.21
CA ALA A 55 -1.67 2.46 2.46
C ALA A 55 -2.55 1.22 2.68
N ALA A 56 -1.94 0.14 3.17
CA ALA A 56 -2.71 -1.02 3.57
C ALA A 56 -3.70 -0.62 4.68
N PRO A 57 -4.96 -1.10 4.62
CA PRO A 57 -5.96 -0.76 5.62
C PRO A 57 -5.58 -1.36 6.98
N ASP A 58 -6.15 -0.83 8.06
CA ASP A 58 -5.81 -1.28 9.43
C ASP A 58 -6.15 -2.77 9.65
N ASN A 59 -7.16 -3.29 8.92
CA ASN A 59 -7.54 -4.70 8.91
C ASN A 59 -6.67 -5.51 7.93
N SER A 60 -5.36 -5.30 7.90
CA SER A 60 -4.44 -6.05 7.03
C SER A 60 -3.25 -6.61 7.80
N CYS A 61 -2.66 -7.68 7.27
CA CYS A 61 -1.42 -8.25 7.76
C CYS A 61 -0.44 -8.51 6.62
N LYS A 62 0.84 -8.62 6.95
CA LYS A 62 1.90 -8.88 5.98
C LYS A 62 2.49 -10.28 6.19
N GLY A 63 2.69 -10.99 5.10
CA GLY A 63 3.36 -12.29 5.07
C GLY A 63 4.49 -12.32 4.05
N ILE A 64 5.38 -13.29 4.23
CA ILE A 64 6.52 -13.55 3.35
C ILE A 64 6.20 -14.81 2.53
N VAL A 65 6.28 -14.69 1.20
CA VAL A 65 5.99 -15.78 0.26
C VAL A 65 7.26 -16.09 -0.54
N PRO A 66 7.91 -17.25 -0.32
CA PRO A 66 9.09 -17.67 -1.07
C PRO A 66 8.73 -18.42 -2.36
N GLY A 67 9.74 -18.74 -3.18
CA GLY A 67 9.61 -19.62 -4.36
C GLY A 67 9.11 -18.91 -5.62
N LEU A 68 9.15 -17.58 -5.66
CA LEU A 68 8.70 -16.78 -6.79
C LEU A 68 9.84 -16.48 -7.77
N VAL A 69 9.49 -16.21 -9.03
CA VAL A 69 10.49 -15.80 -10.03
C VAL A 69 11.01 -14.40 -9.67
N PRO A 70 12.34 -14.19 -9.54
CA PRO A 70 12.91 -12.88 -9.27
C PRO A 70 12.49 -11.83 -10.30
N GLY A 71 12.26 -10.60 -9.84
CA GLY A 71 11.85 -9.50 -10.72
C GLY A 71 10.41 -9.56 -11.22
N THR A 72 9.58 -10.51 -10.74
CA THR A 72 8.15 -10.55 -11.10
C THR A 72 7.46 -9.22 -10.77
N PRO A 73 6.74 -8.61 -11.72
CA PRO A 73 6.02 -7.35 -11.49
C PRO A 73 4.97 -7.47 -10.38
N SER A 74 4.84 -6.42 -9.57
CA SER A 74 3.85 -6.38 -8.48
C SER A 74 2.42 -6.64 -8.94
N SER A 75 2.02 -6.16 -10.12
CA SER A 75 0.70 -6.44 -10.70
C SER A 75 0.52 -7.93 -10.94
N THR A 76 1.50 -8.58 -11.55
CA THR A 76 1.49 -10.03 -11.79
C THR A 76 1.42 -10.83 -10.49
N LEU A 77 2.09 -10.38 -9.42
CA LEU A 77 1.99 -11.02 -8.11
C LEU A 77 0.57 -10.93 -7.54
N VAL A 78 -0.06 -9.75 -7.60
CA VAL A 78 -1.43 -9.56 -7.11
C VAL A 78 -2.43 -10.38 -7.94
N ASP A 79 -2.23 -10.45 -9.26
CA ASP A 79 -3.16 -11.13 -10.17
C ASP A 79 -3.05 -12.67 -10.10
N LYS A 80 -1.85 -13.21 -9.84
CA LYS A 80 -1.58 -14.66 -9.95
C LYS A 80 -1.50 -15.40 -8.61
N LEU A 81 -1.18 -14.71 -7.52
CA LEU A 81 -1.17 -15.35 -6.20
C LEU A 81 -2.62 -15.61 -5.77
N LEU A 82 -2.90 -16.84 -5.33
CA LEU A 82 -4.24 -17.25 -4.93
C LEU A 82 -4.23 -17.68 -3.47
N THR A 83 -5.10 -17.08 -2.69
CA THR A 83 -5.18 -17.38 -1.26
C THR A 83 -6.64 -17.66 -0.90
N PRO A 84 -7.02 -18.94 -0.69
CA PRO A 84 -8.41 -19.30 -0.43
C PRO A 84 -8.99 -18.55 0.77
N GLY A 85 -10.10 -17.85 0.55
CA GLY A 85 -10.81 -17.12 1.61
C GLY A 85 -10.10 -15.86 2.12
N THR A 86 -9.09 -15.34 1.41
CA THR A 86 -8.42 -14.09 1.80
C THR A 86 -8.02 -13.28 0.57
N GLN A 87 -8.35 -11.98 0.57
CA GLN A 87 -7.95 -11.08 -0.50
C GLN A 87 -6.49 -10.66 -0.35
N ILE A 88 -5.74 -10.67 -1.45
CA ILE A 88 -4.43 -10.04 -1.53
C ILE A 88 -4.65 -8.56 -1.87
N LEU A 89 -4.18 -7.68 -0.99
CA LEU A 89 -4.32 -6.23 -1.15
C LEU A 89 -3.13 -5.64 -1.91
N GLN A 90 -1.92 -6.14 -1.63
CA GLN A 90 -0.68 -5.70 -2.27
C GLN A 90 0.34 -6.83 -2.28
N ALA A 91 1.16 -6.90 -3.31
CA ALA A 91 2.31 -7.79 -3.35
C ALA A 91 3.50 -7.10 -4.02
N ARG A 92 4.71 -7.33 -3.51
CA ARG A 92 5.95 -6.86 -4.15
C ARG A 92 7.11 -7.81 -3.87
N MET A 93 8.01 -7.95 -4.83
CA MET A 93 9.27 -8.66 -4.62
C MET A 93 10.13 -7.94 -3.57
N MET A 94 10.87 -8.71 -2.78
CA MET A 94 11.89 -8.20 -1.86
C MET A 94 13.22 -8.07 -2.60
N GLY A 95 13.37 -7.00 -3.38
CA GLY A 95 14.54 -6.80 -4.24
C GLY A 95 14.57 -7.83 -5.38
N GLN A 96 15.77 -8.23 -5.80
CA GLN A 96 15.99 -9.24 -6.85
C GLN A 96 16.09 -10.66 -6.26
N THR A 97 15.21 -11.00 -5.33
CA THR A 97 15.18 -12.32 -4.67
C THR A 97 14.01 -13.16 -5.19
N ASN A 98 13.91 -14.41 -4.74
CA ASN A 98 12.78 -15.29 -4.99
C ASN A 98 11.65 -15.16 -3.94
N VAL A 99 11.63 -14.04 -3.20
CA VAL A 99 10.73 -13.82 -2.07
C VAL A 99 9.91 -12.55 -2.30
N ALA A 100 8.61 -12.61 -2.02
CA ALA A 100 7.74 -11.45 -2.02
C ALA A 100 7.19 -11.14 -0.62
N LEU A 101 6.98 -9.85 -0.37
CA LEU A 101 6.16 -9.35 0.72
C LEU A 101 4.73 -9.19 0.20
N VAL A 102 3.79 -9.91 0.81
CA VAL A 102 2.38 -9.89 0.44
C VAL A 102 1.57 -9.32 1.60
N THR A 103 0.65 -8.42 1.28
CA THR A 103 -0.30 -7.83 2.22
C THR A 103 -1.67 -8.45 1.98
N PHE A 104 -2.22 -9.07 3.01
CA PHE A 104 -3.50 -9.76 2.99
C PHE A 104 -4.54 -8.95 3.75
N GLU A 105 -5.80 -9.07 3.34
CA GLU A 105 -6.93 -8.66 4.17
C GLU A 105 -7.05 -9.58 5.39
N GLY A 106 -7.35 -9.00 6.55
CA GLY A 106 -7.42 -9.71 7.83
C GLY A 106 -6.13 -9.64 8.65
N LEU A 107 -6.25 -10.02 9.92
CA LEU A 107 -5.17 -9.89 10.91
C LEU A 107 -4.27 -11.12 11.03
N LYS A 108 -4.48 -12.15 10.20
CA LYS A 108 -3.72 -13.41 10.24
C LYS A 108 -3.24 -13.78 8.84
N VAL A 109 -1.97 -14.13 8.75
CA VAL A 109 -1.38 -14.63 7.50
C VAL A 109 -2.05 -15.97 7.15
N PRO A 110 -2.58 -16.12 5.93
CA PRO A 110 -3.17 -17.37 5.47
C PRO A 110 -2.15 -18.51 5.45
N ARG A 111 -2.62 -19.75 5.66
CA ARG A 111 -1.74 -20.93 5.72
C ARG A 111 -1.19 -21.35 4.35
N TYR A 112 -1.89 -21.02 3.26
CA TYR A 112 -1.58 -21.46 1.91
C TYR A 112 -1.70 -20.28 0.96
N VAL A 113 -0.70 -20.08 0.10
CA VAL A 113 -0.58 -19.01 -0.88
C VAL A 113 0.03 -19.59 -2.16
#